data_AF-A0AAV7G7B5-F1
#
_entry.id   AF-A0AAV7G7B5-F1
#
_cell.length_a   1.000
_cell.length_b   1.000
_cell.length_c   1.000
_cell.angle_alpha   90.00
_cell.angle_beta   90.00
_cell.angle_gamma   90.00
#
_symmetry.space_group_name_H-M   'P 1'
#
loop_
_entity.id
_entity.type
_entity.pdbx_description
1 polymer ?
#
loop_
_entity_poly.entity_id
_entity_poly.type
_entity_poly.pdbx_seq_one_letter_code
_entity_poly.pdbx_strand_id
1 'polypeptide(L)'
;MSYDDVEIEDMEWSEELQAFTYPCPCGDLFQITKEELRIGEEIARCPSCSLYITVIYNPDDFGDSAEERPPSEQLQPIAVSCLHILSNIVLLLLLSHSCLRLV
;
A
#
# COMPACT_ATOMS: atom_id res chain seq x y z
N MET A 1 17.83 -6.48 14.88
CA MET A 1 17.55 -7.31 13.69
C MET A 1 16.27 -6.76 13.09
N SER A 2 16.22 -6.54 11.77
CA SER A 2 15.01 -6.09 11.07
C SER A 2 13.89 -7.11 11.26
N TYR A 3 12.64 -6.62 11.23
CA TYR A 3 11.47 -7.49 11.27
C TYR A 3 11.30 -8.23 9.94
N ASP A 4 11.53 -7.53 8.82
CA ASP A 4 11.46 -8.05 7.45
C ASP A 4 12.33 -7.20 6.53
N ASP A 5 12.59 -7.71 5.33
CA ASP A 5 13.28 -7.03 4.24
C ASP A 5 12.29 -6.90 3.07
N VAL A 6 11.94 -5.66 2.69
CA VAL A 6 10.85 -5.35 1.76
C VAL A 6 11.40 -4.54 0.59
N GLU A 7 11.03 -4.90 -0.64
CA GLU A 7 11.41 -4.15 -1.83
C GLU A 7 10.64 -2.83 -1.91
N ILE A 8 11.30 -1.75 -2.35
CA ILE A 8 10.66 -0.43 -2.47
C ILE A 8 9.44 -0.43 -3.42
N GLU A 9 9.41 -1.36 -4.37
CA GLU A 9 8.32 -1.55 -5.32
C GLU A 9 7.04 -2.09 -4.66
N ASP A 10 7.16 -2.76 -3.51
CA ASP A 10 6.04 -3.31 -2.73
C ASP A 10 5.50 -2.31 -1.70
N MET A 11 6.14 -1.15 -1.54
CA MET A 11 5.69 -0.08 -0.64
C MET A 11 4.73 0.88 -1.34
N GLU A 12 3.78 1.44 -0.60
CA GLU A 12 2.83 2.43 -1.13
C GLU A 12 3.32 3.86 -0.84
N TRP A 13 3.39 4.69 -1.89
CA TRP A 13 3.70 6.11 -1.74
C TRP A 13 2.51 6.89 -1.19
N SER A 14 2.72 7.59 -0.07
CA SER A 14 1.75 8.52 0.51
C SER A 14 2.13 9.97 0.20
N GLU A 15 1.33 10.65 -0.62
CA GLU A 15 1.54 12.07 -0.94
C GLU A 15 1.37 12.98 0.28
N GLU A 16 0.49 12.61 1.22
CA GLU A 16 0.24 13.39 2.44
C GLU A 16 1.46 13.37 3.37
N LEU A 17 2.09 12.20 3.52
CA LEU A 17 3.24 11.99 4.40
C LEU A 17 4.58 12.22 3.70
N GLN A 18 4.58 12.32 2.36
CA GLN A 18 5.79 12.33 1.53
C GLN A 18 6.74 11.17 1.85
N ALA A 19 6.15 9.98 2.07
CA ALA A 19 6.85 8.80 2.54
C ALA A 19 6.29 7.53 1.88
N PHE A 20 7.16 6.55 1.70
CA PHE A 20 6.78 5.18 1.36
C PHE A 20 6.30 4.47 2.63
N THR A 21 5.16 3.81 2.51
CA THR A 21 4.46 3.18 3.63
C THR A 21 4.27 1.68 3.41
N TYR A 22 4.32 0.91 4.50
CA TYR A 22 4.10 -0.53 4.48
C TYR A 22 3.37 -1.00 5.74
N PRO A 23 2.41 -1.93 5.67
CA PRO A 23 1.61 -2.34 6.82
C PRO A 23 2.45 -2.96 7.95
N CYS A 24 2.30 -2.42 9.16
CA CYS A 24 2.94 -2.94 10.36
C CYS A 24 2.00 -3.90 11.10
N PRO A 25 2.48 -5.04 11.64
CA PRO A 25 1.65 -5.98 12.41
C PRO A 25 1.04 -5.39 13.70
N CYS A 26 1.46 -4.20 14.13
CA CYS A 26 0.85 -3.50 15.27
C CYS A 26 -0.45 -2.76 14.91
N GLY A 27 -0.77 -2.61 13.62
CA GLY A 27 -1.96 -1.89 13.13
C GLY A 27 -1.67 -0.52 12.51
N ASP A 28 -0.44 -0.02 12.62
CA ASP A 28 0.03 1.21 11.97
C ASP A 28 0.85 0.92 10.70
N LEU A 29 1.53 1.94 10.16
CA LEU A 29 2.35 1.84 8.97
C LEU A 29 3.83 2.09 9.30
N PHE A 30 4.71 1.27 8.75
CA PHE A 30 6.11 1.64 8.59
C PHE A 30 6.21 2.80 7.61
N GLN A 31 7.12 3.73 7.83
CA GLN A 31 7.31 4.90 6.98
C GLN A 31 8.80 5.20 6.78
N ILE A 32 9.15 5.58 5.55
CA ILE A 32 10.47 6.11 5.18
C ILE A 32 10.31 7.20 4.11
N THR A 33 11.02 8.31 4.25
CA THR A 33 10.91 9.42 3.30
C THR A 33 11.80 9.24 2.08
N LYS A 34 11.44 9.89 0.96
CA LYS A 34 12.29 9.92 -0.23
C LYS A 34 13.65 10.58 0.03
N GLU A 35 13.70 11.54 0.94
CA GLU A 35 14.93 12.19 1.39
C GLU A 35 15.87 11.20 2.07
N GLU A 36 15.33 10.36 2.95
CA GLU A 36 16.06 9.30 3.65
C GLU A 36 16.67 8.29 2.65
N LEU A 37 15.88 7.82 1.69
CA LEU A 37 16.38 6.91 0.65
C LEU A 37 17.51 7.53 -0.19
N ARG A 38 17.43 8.84 -0.46
CA ARG A 38 18.45 9.56 -1.24
C ARG A 38 19.78 9.70 -0.51
N ILE A 39 19.78 9.79 0.82
CA ILE A 39 21.01 9.84 1.62
C ILE A 39 21.59 8.46 1.96
N GLY A 40 20.94 7.37 1.52
CA GLY A 40 21.39 6.01 1.81
C GLY A 40 20.73 5.35 3.03
N GLU A 41 19.67 5.94 3.59
CA GLU A 41 18.95 5.35 4.72
C GLU A 41 17.91 4.34 4.19
N GLU A 42 18.00 3.11 4.69
CA GLU A 42 17.15 1.98 4.29
C GLU A 42 16.20 1.50 5.41
N ILE A 43 16.13 2.22 6.53
CA ILE A 43 15.39 1.77 7.71
C ILE A 43 14.03 2.46 7.80
N ALA A 44 12.98 1.75 7.40
CA ALA A 44 11.60 2.21 7.59
C ALA A 44 11.12 1.89 9.01
N ARG A 45 10.62 2.91 9.70
CA ARG A 45 10.26 2.83 11.13
C ARG A 45 8.76 3.00 11.29
N CYS A 46 8.18 2.28 12.25
CA CYS A 46 6.78 2.47 12.62
C CYS A 46 6.70 3.51 13.75
N PRO A 47 5.81 4.52 13.69
CA PRO A 47 5.69 5.55 14.73
C PRO A 47 5.05 5.02 16.03
N SER A 48 4.29 3.93 15.95
CA SER A 48 3.53 3.39 17.08
C SER A 48 4.19 2.21 17.78
N CYS A 49 5.22 1.61 17.19
CA CYS A 49 6.01 0.58 17.83
C CYS A 49 7.51 0.83 17.63
N SER A 50 8.36 -0.04 18.19
CA SER A 50 9.82 0.03 18.02
C SER A 50 10.34 -0.88 16.91
N LEU A 51 9.45 -1.44 16.07
CA LEU A 51 9.84 -2.29 14.96
C LEU A 51 10.32 -1.45 13.78
N TYR A 52 11.15 -2.08 12.96
CA TYR A 52 11.63 -1.53 11.71
C TYR A 52 11.81 -2.65 10.68
N ILE A 53 11.71 -2.29 9.41
CA ILE A 53 12.01 -3.15 8.27
C ILE A 53 13.19 -2.56 7.48
N THR A 54 13.93 -3.41 6.77
CA THR A 54 14.95 -2.97 5.82
C THR A 54 14.30 -2.79 4.46
N VAL A 55 14.51 -1.65 3.83
CA VAL A 55 13.98 -1.36 2.49
C VAL A 55 15.05 -1.67 1.46
N ILE A 56 14.77 -2.59 0.56
CA ILE A 56 15.66 -2.97 -0.53
C ILE A 56 15.34 -2.08 -1.74
N TYR A 57 16.30 -1.25 -2.13
CA TYR A 57 16.15 -0.31 -3.25
C TYR A 57 17.46 -0.15 -4.03
N ASN A 58 17.35 0.35 -5.26
CA ASN A 58 18.52 0.76 -6.04
C ASN A 58 18.80 2.25 -5.76
N PRO A 59 19.99 2.63 -5.26
CA PRO A 59 20.34 4.04 -5.05
C PRO A 59 20.27 4.89 -6.32
N ASP A 60 20.44 4.28 -7.50
CA ASP A 60 20.31 4.97 -8.79
C ASP A 60 18.88 5.45 -9.07
N ASP A 61 17.85 4.84 -8.48
CA ASP A 61 16.44 5.23 -8.66
C ASP A 61 16.10 6.55 -7.93
N PHE A 62 16.86 6.85 -6.88
CA PHE A 62 16.64 8.02 -6.01
C PHE A 62 17.75 9.06 -6.07
N GLY A 63 18.87 8.76 -6.74
CA GLY A 63 19.99 9.66 -6.94
C GLY A 63 19.78 10.67 -8.06
N ASP A 64 20.37 11.87 -7.94
CA ASP A 64 20.29 12.96 -8.93
C ASP A 64 21.05 12.70 -10.26
N SER A 65 21.31 11.44 -10.62
CA SER A 65 21.99 11.11 -11.87
C SER A 65 20.97 10.96 -13.00
N ALA A 66 20.91 11.98 -13.86
CA ALA A 66 20.06 12.05 -15.03
C ALA A 66 20.16 10.80 -15.94
N GLU A 67 19.17 9.91 -15.89
CA GLU A 67 18.64 9.18 -17.05
C GLU A 67 17.17 8.81 -16.83
N GLU A 68 16.27 9.60 -17.43
CA GLU A 68 14.87 9.22 -17.63
C GLU A 68 14.78 7.93 -18.44
N ARG A 69 14.35 6.84 -17.81
CA ARG A 69 13.66 5.74 -18.52
C ARG A 69 12.34 5.47 -17.82
N PRO A 70 11.21 5.49 -18.53
CA PRO A 70 9.90 5.32 -17.90
C PRO A 70 9.80 3.91 -17.28
N PRO A 71 9.33 3.77 -16.03
CA PRO A 71 8.96 2.47 -15.50
C PRO A 71 7.82 1.92 -16.36
N SER A 72 8.12 0.87 -17.11
CA SER A 72 7.14 0.12 -17.87
C SER A 72 6.05 -0.41 -16.93
N GLU A 73 4.82 -0.02 -17.24
CA GLU A 73 3.58 -0.26 -16.51
C GLU A 73 3.35 -1.72 -16.05
N GLN A 74 3.23 -1.88 -14.73
CA GLN A 74 2.05 -2.38 -13.99
C GLN A 74 1.37 -3.69 -14.43
N LEU A 75 1.35 -4.70 -13.54
CA LEU A 75 0.10 -5.21 -12.94
C LEU A 75 0.36 -6.22 -11.80
N GLN A 76 0.14 -5.80 -10.54
CA GLN A 76 -0.25 -6.73 -9.47
C GLN A 76 -1.60 -6.29 -8.90
N PRO A 77 -2.68 -7.08 -9.04
CA PRO A 77 -3.94 -6.78 -8.37
C PRO A 77 -3.80 -7.12 -6.88
N ILE A 78 -3.52 -6.11 -6.06
CA ILE A 78 -3.58 -6.25 -4.61
C ILE A 78 -5.07 -6.33 -4.23
N ALA A 79 -5.59 -7.56 -4.13
CA ALA A 79 -6.95 -7.81 -3.69
C ALA A 79 -7.05 -7.61 -2.17
N VAL A 80 -7.20 -6.36 -1.72
CA VAL A 80 -7.58 -6.03 -0.34
C VAL A 80 -8.86 -5.19 -0.31
N SER A 81 -10.00 -5.87 -0.37
CA SER A 81 -11.21 -5.42 0.32
C SER A 81 -12.22 -6.55 0.45
N CYS A 82 -11.95 -7.41 1.44
CA CYS A 82 -13.02 -7.96 2.24
C CYS A 82 -13.67 -6.79 3.00
N LEU A 83 -14.68 -6.12 2.40
CA LEU A 83 -15.88 -5.57 3.08
C LEU A 83 -16.73 -4.70 2.12
N HIS A 84 -17.62 -5.31 1.33
CA HIS A 84 -18.90 -4.69 0.94
C HIS A 84 -19.99 -5.76 0.76
N ILE A 85 -20.13 -6.59 1.79
CA ILE A 85 -21.32 -7.41 2.09
C ILE A 85 -22.61 -6.54 2.23
N LEU A 86 -22.53 -5.22 2.10
CA LEU A 86 -23.68 -4.31 2.14
C LEU A 86 -24.38 -4.05 0.80
N SER A 87 -23.86 -4.53 -0.34
CA SER A 87 -24.62 -4.48 -1.62
C SER A 87 -25.56 -5.69 -1.85
N ASN A 88 -25.43 -6.77 -1.09
CA ASN A 88 -26.31 -7.94 -1.25
C ASN A 88 -27.60 -7.86 -0.43
N ILE A 89 -27.65 -7.10 0.67
CA ILE A 89 -28.89 -6.94 1.47
C ILE A 89 -29.91 -6.06 0.74
N VAL A 90 -29.45 -4.98 0.08
CA VAL A 90 -30.34 -4.09 -0.68
C VAL A 90 -30.84 -4.77 -1.97
N LEU A 91 -30.03 -5.63 -2.59
CA LEU A 91 -30.40 -6.34 -3.82
C LEU A 91 -31.35 -7.53 -3.56
N LEU A 92 -31.23 -8.24 -2.43
CA LEU A 92 -32.16 -9.31 -2.02
C LEU A 92 -33.56 -8.79 -1.60
N LEU A 93 -33.65 -7.58 -1.05
CA LEU A 93 -34.93 -6.93 -0.74
C LEU A 93 -35.66 -6.38 -1.97
N LEU A 94 -34.93 -6.06 -3.04
CA LEU A 94 -35.52 -5.57 -4.31
C LEU A 94 -35.83 -6.69 -5.32
N LEU A 95 -35.20 -7.87 -5.19
CA LEU A 95 -35.46 -9.05 -6.03
C LEU A 95 -36.44 -10.06 -5.39
N SER A 96 -36.94 -9.80 -4.18
CA SER A 96 -38.09 -10.53 -3.61
C SER A 96 -39.40 -9.82 -3.93
N HIS A 97 -39.77 -9.83 -5.20
CA HIS A 97 -41.07 -10.35 -5.60
C HIS A 97 -42.23 -10.16 -4.60
N SER A 98 -42.72 -8.94 -4.46
CA SER A 98 -44.18 -8.70 -4.37
C SER A 98 -44.74 -8.15 -5.68
N CYS A 99 -44.08 -8.50 -6.79
CA CYS A 99 -44.68 -8.63 -8.12
C CYS A 99 -45.64 -9.85 -8.19
N LEU A 100 -46.50 -10.03 -7.18
CA LEU A 100 -47.76 -10.78 -7.33
C LEU A 100 -48.90 -9.76 -7.42
N ARG A 101 -48.83 -8.95 -8.46
CA ARG A 101 -49.98 -8.26 -9.03
C ARG A 101 -50.58 -9.23 -10.05
N LEU A 102 -51.90 -9.37 -10.04
CA LEU A 102 -52.73 -10.08 -11.04
C LEU A 102 -52.92 -11.60 -10.84
N VAL A 103 -53.90 -11.98 -10.01
CA VAL A 103 -55.25 -12.46 -10.38
C VAL A 103 -56.16 -12.28 -9.16
#